data_AF-A0A4Q3VN90-F1
#
_entry.id   AF-A0A4Q3VN90-F1
#
_cell.length_a   1.000
_cell.length_b   1.000
_cell.length_c   1.000
_cell.angle_alpha   90.00
_cell.angle_beta   90.00
_cell.angle_gamma   90.00
#
_symmetry.space_group_name_H-M   'P 1'
#
loop_
_entity.id
_entity.type
_entity.pdbx_description
1 polymer ?
#
loop_
_entity_poly.entity_id
_entity_poly.type
_entity_poly.pdbx_seq_one_letter_code
_entity_poly.pdbx_strand_id
1 'polypeptide(L)'
;MINTELSGVFNWLLVGLERLVKNNRFTESQKVNHALSEFKRQADNVALFIEEFTYVTSQTHKMPLSDLYSQYKGFCQDDGYKHLGKNKFSAKLESKGFESTRLNDGSKGFFIEQKKVSV
;
A
#
# COMPACT_ATOMS: atom_id res chain seq x y z
N MET A 1 -26.52 -15.80 -5.23
CA MET A 1 -27.30 -14.90 -4.36
C MET A 1 -26.44 -14.58 -3.15
N ILE A 2 -26.19 -13.29 -2.94
CA ILE A 2 -25.85 -12.67 -1.65
C ILE A 2 -24.63 -13.22 -0.87
N ASN A 3 -23.43 -12.90 -1.36
CA ASN A 3 -22.22 -12.73 -0.52
C ASN A 3 -22.28 -11.37 0.24
N THR A 4 -23.43 -11.06 0.85
CA THR A 4 -23.70 -9.81 1.57
C THR A 4 -23.65 -9.98 3.08
N GLU A 5 -23.12 -11.08 3.61
CA GLU A 5 -23.14 -11.36 5.05
C GLU A 5 -21.84 -11.05 5.80
N LEU A 6 -20.73 -10.79 5.10
CA LEU A 6 -19.45 -10.50 5.76
C LEU A 6 -19.39 -9.09 6.40
N SER A 7 -20.32 -8.21 6.02
CA SER A 7 -20.38 -6.80 6.44
C SER A 7 -21.11 -6.59 7.77
N GLY A 8 -21.99 -7.50 8.19
CA GLY A 8 -22.77 -7.35 9.42
C GLY A 8 -21.95 -7.55 10.72
N VAL A 9 -21.20 -8.65 10.78
CA VAL A 9 -20.35 -9.01 11.93
C VAL A 9 -19.17 -8.03 12.07
N PHE A 10 -18.61 -7.60 10.95
CA PHE A 10 -17.45 -6.68 10.91
C PHE A 10 -17.80 -5.28 11.42
N ASN A 11 -18.96 -4.75 11.03
CA ASN A 11 -19.38 -3.42 11.44
C ASN A 11 -19.76 -3.36 12.93
N TRP A 12 -20.32 -4.46 13.45
CA TRP A 12 -20.60 -4.59 14.89
C TRP A 12 -19.32 -4.70 15.74
N LEU A 13 -18.26 -5.32 15.21
CA LEU A 13 -16.96 -5.40 15.87
C LEU A 13 -16.31 -4.00 16.01
N LEU A 14 -16.48 -3.15 14.99
CA LEU A 14 -15.99 -1.77 14.98
C LEU A 14 -16.71 -0.91 16.04
N VAL A 15 -18.04 -1.00 16.10
CA VAL A 15 -18.87 -0.30 17.09
C VAL A 15 -18.58 -0.80 18.52
N GLY A 16 -18.24 -2.10 18.66
CA GLY A 16 -17.79 -2.69 19.91
C GLY A 16 -16.44 -2.13 20.38
N LEU A 17 -15.46 -2.04 19.47
CA LEU A 17 -14.14 -1.46 19.74
C LEU A 17 -14.22 0.02 20.11
N GLU A 18 -15.06 0.80 19.43
CA GLU A 18 -15.28 2.22 19.76
C GLU A 18 -15.89 2.41 21.15
N ARG A 19 -16.84 1.55 21.54
CA ARG A 19 -17.43 1.58 22.89
C ARG A 19 -16.43 1.17 23.97
N LEU A 20 -15.56 0.20 23.70
CA LEU A 20 -14.54 -0.29 24.63
C LEU A 20 -13.41 0.74 24.87
N VAL A 21 -13.00 1.51 23.87
CA VAL A 21 -12.06 2.64 24.04
C VAL A 21 -12.69 3.76 24.87
N LYS A 22 -14.01 3.93 24.79
CA LYS A 22 -14.75 5.00 25.47
C LYS A 22 -14.94 4.75 26.97
N ASN A 23 -14.88 3.49 27.41
CA ASN A 23 -15.18 3.08 28.78
C ASN A 23 -14.03 2.22 29.37
N ASN A 24 -13.07 2.73 30.14
CA ASN A 24 -13.34 3.70 31.17
C ASN A 24 -12.07 4.24 31.82
N ARG A 25 -11.94 5.58 31.77
CA ARG A 25 -11.21 6.44 32.72
C ARG A 25 -9.68 6.33 32.74
N PHE A 26 -9.03 6.41 31.58
CA PHE A 26 -7.64 6.85 31.54
C PHE A 26 -7.48 8.20 30.83
N THR A 27 -6.79 9.08 31.55
CA THR A 27 -6.28 10.39 31.16
C THR A 27 -5.30 10.22 29.99
N GLU A 28 -5.75 10.72 28.84
CA GLU A 28 -5.08 10.98 27.56
C GLU A 28 -4.02 10.03 26.95
N SER A 29 -4.28 9.72 25.66
CA SER A 29 -3.33 9.80 24.53
C SER A 29 -2.48 8.56 24.15
N GLN A 30 -2.08 8.46 22.88
CA GLN A 30 -1.27 7.41 22.22
C GLN A 30 -1.88 6.04 21.81
N LYS A 31 -2.58 5.26 22.64
CA LYS A 31 -2.88 3.84 22.25
C LYS A 31 -4.06 3.66 21.29
N VAL A 32 -4.97 4.63 21.26
CA VAL A 32 -5.97 4.79 20.19
C VAL A 32 -5.30 5.10 18.83
N ASN A 33 -4.15 5.77 18.81
CA ASN A 33 -3.33 5.93 17.59
C ASN A 33 -2.73 4.60 17.09
N HIS A 34 -2.70 3.55 17.91
CA HIS A 34 -2.15 2.24 17.55
C HIS A 34 -3.21 1.33 16.90
N ALA A 35 -4.47 1.41 17.31
CA ALA A 35 -5.57 0.79 16.55
C ALA A 35 -5.85 1.56 15.23
N LEU A 36 -5.67 2.88 15.22
CA LEU A 36 -5.53 3.72 14.02
C LEU A 36 -4.33 3.31 13.15
N SER A 37 -3.30 2.68 13.77
CA SER A 37 -2.17 2.06 13.08
C SER A 37 -2.51 0.72 12.44
N GLU A 38 -3.47 -0.02 12.98
CA GLU A 38 -3.98 -1.22 12.33
C GLU A 38 -4.91 -0.88 11.13
N PHE A 39 -5.38 0.39 10.98
CA PHE A 39 -5.89 0.92 9.71
C PHE A 39 -4.78 1.36 8.73
N LYS A 40 -3.59 1.78 9.21
CA LYS A 40 -2.36 1.94 8.36
C LYS A 40 -1.94 0.63 7.69
N ARG A 41 -2.54 -0.46 8.16
CA ARG A 41 -2.46 -1.84 7.71
C ARG A 41 -3.79 -2.30 7.03
N GLN A 42 -4.50 -1.36 6.38
CA GLN A 42 -5.40 -1.61 5.23
C GLN A 42 -4.74 -1.36 3.84
N ALA A 43 -3.47 -1.64 3.51
CA ALA A 43 -2.41 -2.31 4.25
C ALA A 43 -0.99 -2.33 3.62
N ASP A 44 -0.59 -1.27 2.92
CA ASP A 44 0.57 -1.23 1.99
C ASP A 44 0.17 -1.63 0.56
N ASN A 45 -0.71 -0.84 -0.05
CA ASN A 45 -1.08 -0.97 -1.46
C ASN A 45 0.13 -0.89 -2.41
N VAL A 46 1.29 -0.40 -1.96
CA VAL A 46 2.55 -0.51 -2.71
C VAL A 46 3.06 -1.94 -2.70
N ALA A 47 2.98 -2.64 -1.58
CA ALA A 47 3.29 -4.07 -1.50
C ALA A 47 2.32 -4.91 -2.34
N LEU A 48 1.01 -4.65 -2.23
CA LEU A 48 0.01 -5.32 -3.06
C LEU A 48 0.25 -5.09 -4.55
N PHE A 49 0.60 -3.86 -4.93
CA PHE A 49 1.00 -3.53 -6.30
C PHE A 49 2.26 -4.30 -6.75
N ILE A 50 3.28 -4.42 -5.90
CA ILE A 50 4.49 -5.18 -6.23
C ILE A 50 4.15 -6.66 -6.46
N GLU A 51 3.28 -7.23 -5.61
CA GLU A 51 2.87 -8.63 -5.68
C GLU A 51 2.00 -8.91 -6.92
N GLU A 52 0.97 -8.10 -7.16
CA GLU A 52 0.04 -8.25 -8.29
C GLU A 52 0.77 -8.21 -9.63
N PHE A 53 1.69 -7.26 -9.80
CA PHE A 53 2.47 -7.11 -11.02
C PHE A 53 3.75 -7.96 -11.04
N THR A 54 3.97 -8.78 -10.00
CA THR A 54 5.14 -9.66 -9.84
C THR A 54 6.46 -8.92 -10.07
N TYR A 55 6.59 -7.73 -9.49
CA TYR A 55 7.77 -6.91 -9.63
C TYR A 55 8.91 -7.44 -8.76
N VAL A 56 10.10 -7.54 -9.37
CA VAL A 56 11.34 -7.95 -8.71
C VAL A 56 12.45 -6.95 -8.97
N THR A 57 13.46 -6.91 -8.10
CA THR A 57 14.66 -6.10 -8.29
C THR A 57 15.43 -6.59 -9.53
N SER A 58 15.93 -5.67 -10.35
CA SER A 58 16.75 -6.01 -11.53
C SER A 58 18.14 -5.39 -11.44
N GLN A 59 19.16 -5.99 -12.05
CA GLN A 59 20.52 -5.41 -12.10
C GLN A 59 20.75 -4.59 -13.37
N THR A 60 20.00 -4.87 -14.43
CA THR A 60 20.20 -4.27 -15.76
C THR A 60 18.99 -3.47 -16.22
N HIS A 61 17.79 -3.92 -15.87
CA HIS A 61 16.56 -3.25 -16.26
C HIS A 61 16.21 -2.10 -15.31
N LYS A 62 15.75 -1.01 -15.92
CA LYS A 62 15.36 0.21 -15.22
C LYS A 62 14.01 0.67 -15.74
N MET A 63 13.15 1.11 -14.85
CA MET A 63 11.88 1.74 -15.21
C MET A 63 11.79 3.17 -14.65
N PRO A 64 11.26 4.12 -15.44
CA PRO A 64 10.99 5.47 -14.94
C PRO A 64 10.00 5.45 -13.78
N LEU A 65 10.25 6.27 -12.75
CA LEU A 65 9.33 6.43 -11.62
C LEU A 65 7.98 7.00 -12.08
N SER A 66 7.93 7.77 -13.17
CA SER A 66 6.67 8.21 -13.79
C SER A 66 5.78 7.03 -14.16
N ASP A 67 6.35 6.02 -14.79
CA ASP A 67 5.62 4.93 -15.41
C ASP A 67 5.13 3.96 -14.32
N LEU A 68 6.01 3.64 -13.36
CA LEU A 68 5.66 2.86 -12.17
C LEU A 68 4.55 3.52 -11.36
N TYR A 69 4.62 4.84 -11.18
CA TYR A 69 3.60 5.57 -10.42
C TYR A 69 2.27 5.65 -11.17
N SER A 70 2.29 5.70 -12.51
CA SER A 70 1.08 5.64 -13.33
C SER A 70 0.37 4.30 -13.17
N GLN A 71 1.11 3.19 -13.23
CA GLN A 71 0.55 1.85 -13.03
C GLN A 71 0.01 1.66 -11.60
N TYR A 72 0.77 2.08 -10.59
CA TYR A 72 0.34 2.02 -9.20
C TYR A 72 -0.96 2.81 -8.95
N LYS A 73 -1.12 3.95 -9.61
CA LYS A 73 -2.37 4.72 -9.53
C LYS A 73 -3.54 3.96 -10.13
N GLY A 74 -3.36 3.37 -11.31
CA GLY A 74 -4.39 2.54 -11.95
C GLY A 74 -4.82 1.39 -11.04
N PHE A 75 -3.86 0.63 -10.53
CA PHE A 75 -4.09 -0.45 -9.56
C PHE A 75 -4.90 0.03 -8.34
N CYS A 76 -4.52 1.16 -7.74
CA CYS A 76 -5.25 1.69 -6.60
C CYS A 76 -6.69 2.11 -6.96
N GLN A 77 -6.92 2.62 -8.17
CA GLN A 77 -8.25 3.05 -8.61
C GLN A 77 -9.17 1.86 -8.87
N ASP A 78 -8.65 0.81 -9.50
CA ASP A 78 -9.42 -0.38 -9.85
C ASP A 78 -9.86 -1.16 -8.62
N ASP A 79 -8.99 -1.27 -7.61
CA ASP A 79 -9.26 -2.02 -6.37
C ASP A 79 -9.85 -1.14 -5.24
N GLY A 80 -10.13 0.14 -5.51
CA GLY A 80 -10.71 1.07 -4.54
C GLY A 80 -9.76 1.50 -3.41
N TYR A 81 -8.45 1.32 -3.57
CA TYR A 81 -7.44 1.80 -2.62
C TYR A 81 -7.16 3.29 -2.77
N LYS A 82 -6.87 3.95 -1.64
CA LYS A 82 -6.33 5.31 -1.65
C LYS A 82 -4.84 5.30 -2.00
N HIS A 83 -4.48 5.77 -3.18
CA HIS A 83 -3.08 5.84 -3.61
C HIS A 83 -2.26 6.83 -2.75
N LEU A 84 -0.98 6.52 -2.56
CA LEU A 84 0.01 7.42 -1.97
C LEU A 84 0.42 8.51 -2.98
N GLY A 85 1.04 9.59 -2.48
CA GLY A 85 1.70 10.57 -3.34
C GLY A 85 3.03 10.03 -3.90
N LYS A 86 3.46 10.52 -5.08
CA LYS A 86 4.64 10.02 -5.82
C LYS A 86 5.91 9.90 -4.96
N ASN A 87 6.18 10.89 -4.11
CA ASN A 87 7.35 10.86 -3.22
C ASN A 87 7.23 9.80 -2.12
N LYS A 88 6.03 9.62 -1.55
CA LYS A 88 5.76 8.57 -0.56
C LYS A 88 5.83 7.18 -1.18
N PHE A 89 5.30 7.02 -2.40
CA PHE A 89 5.43 5.81 -3.19
C PHE A 89 6.90 5.48 -3.48
N SER A 90 7.69 6.46 -3.94
CA SER A 90 9.13 6.29 -4.15
C SER A 90 9.86 5.87 -2.87
N ALA A 91 9.62 6.55 -1.76
CA ALA A 91 10.23 6.18 -0.47
C ALA A 91 9.77 4.78 -0.01
N LYS A 92 8.55 4.39 -0.37
CA LYS A 92 8.01 3.07 -0.06
C LYS A 92 8.68 1.99 -0.90
N LEU A 93 8.90 2.20 -2.20
CA LEU A 93 9.69 1.31 -3.05
C LEU A 93 11.11 1.11 -2.51
N GLU A 94 11.77 2.19 -2.10
CA GLU A 94 13.09 2.12 -1.46
C GLU A 94 13.04 1.31 -0.16
N SER A 95 12.02 1.54 0.68
CA SER A 95 11.83 0.75 1.91
C SER A 95 11.52 -0.72 1.67
N LYS A 96 11.16 -1.09 0.43
CA LYS A 96 10.90 -2.47 -0.02
C LYS A 96 12.11 -3.10 -0.72
N GLY A 97 13.24 -2.39 -0.82
CA GLY A 97 14.49 -2.92 -1.37
C GLY A 97 14.74 -2.60 -2.84
N PHE A 98 13.91 -1.76 -3.47
CA PHE A 98 14.17 -1.32 -4.85
C PHE A 98 15.16 -0.15 -4.86
N GLU A 99 16.25 -0.30 -5.60
CA GLU A 99 17.27 0.74 -5.75
C GLU A 99 16.83 1.80 -6.76
N SER A 100 17.02 3.07 -6.38
CA SER A 100 16.73 4.20 -7.26
C SER A 100 17.97 4.65 -8.04
N THR A 101 17.76 5.15 -9.25
CA THR A 101 18.81 5.64 -10.16
C THR A 101 18.35 6.90 -10.88
N ARG A 102 19.30 7.63 -11.45
CA ARG A 102 19.01 8.62 -12.50
C ARG A 102 19.02 7.96 -13.87
N LEU A 103 18.11 8.37 -14.74
CA LEU A 103 18.02 7.97 -16.14
C LEU A 103 18.73 8.99 -17.04
N ASN A 104 18.92 8.64 -18.31
CA ASN A 104 19.66 9.47 -19.29
C ASN A 104 18.98 10.82 -19.57
N ASP A 105 17.67 10.90 -19.38
CA ASP A 105 16.87 12.12 -19.49
C ASP A 105 16.88 12.98 -18.21
N GLY A 106 17.64 12.57 -17.18
CA GLY A 106 17.74 13.24 -15.89
C GLY A 106 16.61 12.89 -14.89
N SER A 107 15.63 12.07 -15.28
CA SER A 107 14.52 11.67 -14.42
C SER A 107 14.92 10.55 -13.42
N LYS A 108 14.12 10.37 -12.35
CA LYS A 108 14.32 9.30 -11.36
C LYS A 108 13.71 8.01 -11.89
N GLY A 109 14.46 6.91 -11.80
CA GLY A 109 14.02 5.55 -12.11
C GLY A 109 14.35 4.57 -11.00
N PHE A 110 13.91 3.33 -11.17
CA PHE A 110 14.17 2.22 -10.26
C PHE A 110 14.68 1.00 -11.02
N PHE A 111 15.53 0.24 -10.36
CA PHE A 111 16.03 -1.06 -10.82
C PHE A 111 14.98 -2.14 -10.54
N ILE A 112 14.12 -2.39 -11.51
CA ILE A 112 12.89 -3.17 -11.34
C ILE A 112 12.46 -3.81 -12.67
N GLU A 113 11.97 -5.04 -12.61
CA GLU A 113 11.41 -5.76 -13.76
C GLU A 113 10.20 -6.62 -13.35
N GLN A 114 9.32 -6.91 -14.31
CA GLN A 114 8.17 -7.81 -14.11
C GLN A 114 8.60 -9.23 -14.45
N LYS A 115 8.40 -10.17 -13.53
CA LYS A 115 8.64 -11.58 -13.82
C LYS A 115 7.45 -12.14 -14.61
N LYS A 116 7.65 -12.44 -15.90
CA LYS A 116 6.62 -13.14 -16.67
C LYS A 116 6.46 -14.55 -16.10
N VAL A 117 5.28 -14.84 -15.55
CA VAL A 117 4.89 -16.22 -15.24
C VAL A 117 4.71 -16.94 -16.57
N SER A 118 5.69 -17.75 -16.96
CA SER A 118 5.55 -18.70 -18.05
C SER A 118 4.56 -19.78 -17.58
N VAL A 119 3.35 -19.76 -18.15
CA VAL A 119 2.44 -20.93 -18.15
C VAL A 119 2.97 -21.96 -19.13
#